data_AF-A0A6C0HNC2-F1
#
_entry.id   AF-A0A6C0HNC2-F1
#
_cell.length_a   1.000
_cell.length_b   1.000
_cell.length_c   1.000
_cell.angle_alpha   90.00
_cell.angle_beta   90.00
_cell.angle_gamma   90.00
#
_symmetry.space_group_name_H-M   'P 1'
#
loop_
_entity.id
_entity.type
_entity.pdbx_description
1 polymer ?
#
loop_
_entity_poly.entity_id
_entity_poly.type
_entity_poly.pdbx_seq_one_letter_code
_entity_poly.pdbx_strand_id
1 'polypeptide(L)'
;MDITTLLILIVIFVIIASIANMIHEMKYKLVFYMVIALASLTIMNIYLAITYYISLRDDPGIQGPQGNVGPQGITGAPGHCTYSDSCGIPDARNLILTTANRMYNIAIPCIDSPSISTCGNQSTLDQATPINAQINLLEQIAYTTTMAQTDFMSKINLCLQDPQNCSEDVQF
;
A
#
# COMPACT_ATOMS: atom_id res chain seq x y z
N MET A 1 -3.47 -31.59 -2.21
CA MET A 1 -2.32 -32.51 -2.38
C MET A 1 -2.03 -32.53 -3.87
N ASP A 2 -0.88 -32.01 -4.29
CA ASP A 2 -0.53 -31.96 -5.71
C ASP A 2 -0.42 -33.36 -6.31
N ILE A 3 -0.70 -33.51 -7.60
CA ILE A 3 -0.66 -34.80 -8.31
C ILE A 3 0.71 -35.50 -8.13
N THR A 4 1.78 -34.71 -8.10
CA THR A 4 3.15 -35.17 -7.83
C THR A 4 3.29 -35.79 -6.43
N THR A 5 2.77 -35.13 -5.40
CA THR A 5 2.79 -35.64 -4.02
C THR A 5 1.94 -36.90 -3.85
N LEU A 6 0.84 -37.03 -4.58
CA LEU A 6 0.02 -38.24 -4.61
C LEU A 6 0.76 -39.41 -5.27
N LEU A 7 1.46 -39.17 -6.38
CA LEU A 7 2.25 -40.18 -7.06
C LEU A 7 3.40 -40.70 -6.17
N ILE A 8 4.11 -39.79 -5.49
CA ILE A 8 5.19 -40.14 -4.56
C ILE A 8 4.68 -41.04 -3.42
N LEU A 9 3.53 -40.70 -2.81
CA LEU A 9 2.96 -41.51 -1.73
C LEU A 9 2.56 -42.92 -2.20
N ILE A 10 2.02 -43.06 -3.40
CA ILE A 10 1.69 -44.36 -3.99
C ILE A 10 2.96 -45.20 -4.20
N VAL A 11 4.05 -44.60 -4.70
CA VAL A 11 5.33 -45.30 -4.89
C VAL A 11 5.88 -45.82 -3.55
N ILE A 12 5.87 -44.97 -2.51
CA ILE A 12 6.32 -45.35 -1.17
C ILE A 12 5.48 -46.52 -0.63
N PHE A 13 4.15 -46.46 -0.79
CA PHE A 13 3.26 -47.53 -0.35
C PHE A 13 3.55 -48.86 -1.05
N VAL A 14 3.76 -48.84 -2.38
CA VAL A 14 4.11 -50.04 -3.16
C VAL A 14 5.43 -50.64 -2.68
N ILE A 15 6.44 -49.82 -2.38
CA ILE A 15 7.73 -50.29 -1.85
C ILE A 15 7.55 -50.99 -0.50
N ILE A 16 6.81 -50.37 0.44
CA ILE A 16 6.54 -50.95 1.76
C ILE A 16 5.80 -52.28 1.63
N ALA A 17 4.77 -52.35 0.77
CA ALA A 17 4.02 -53.56 0.51
C ALA A 17 4.88 -54.67 -0.12
N SER A 18 5.79 -54.31 -1.03
CA SER A 18 6.74 -55.25 -1.65
C SER A 18 7.69 -55.86 -0.61
N ILE A 19 8.27 -55.04 0.27
CA ILE A 19 9.15 -55.51 1.36
C ILE A 19 8.36 -56.41 2.33
N ALA A 20 7.14 -56.04 2.68
CA ALA A 20 6.29 -56.83 3.57
C ALA A 20 5.92 -58.21 3.01
N ASN A 21 5.88 -58.38 1.69
CA ASN A 21 5.63 -59.66 1.03
C ASN A 21 6.87 -60.55 0.93
N MET A 22 8.07 -59.98 1.01
CA MET A 22 9.33 -60.73 1.05
C MET A 22 9.52 -61.48 2.38
N ILE A 23 8.88 -61.01 3.46
CA ILE A 23 8.95 -61.64 4.78
C ILE A 23 7.93 -62.80 4.85
N HIS A 24 8.43 -64.03 4.84
CA HIS A 24 7.58 -65.23 4.86
C HIS A 24 7.02 -65.58 6.25
N GLU A 25 7.74 -65.30 7.34
CA GLU A 25 7.21 -65.61 8.66
C GLU A 25 6.25 -64.54 9.17
N MET A 26 5.04 -64.96 9.54
CA MET A 26 3.97 -64.11 10.09
C MET A 26 4.42 -63.25 11.27
N LYS A 27 5.27 -63.79 12.16
CA LYS A 27 5.75 -63.07 13.36
C LYS A 27 6.55 -61.83 12.98
N TYR A 28 7.51 -61.94 12.07
CA TYR A 28 8.32 -60.81 11.63
C TYR A 28 7.52 -59.83 10.77
N LYS A 29 6.53 -60.31 10.00
CA LYS A 29 5.64 -59.46 9.22
C LYS A 29 4.79 -58.54 10.10
N LEU A 30 4.29 -59.06 11.22
CA LEU A 30 3.53 -58.26 12.20
C LEU A 30 4.41 -57.20 12.86
N VAL A 31 5.64 -57.56 13.27
CA VAL A 31 6.60 -56.61 13.85
C VAL A 31 6.97 -55.52 12.83
N PHE A 32 7.17 -55.88 11.56
CA PHE A 32 7.45 -54.92 10.49
C PHE A 32 6.33 -53.87 10.35
N TYR A 33 5.06 -54.31 10.30
CA TYR A 33 3.94 -53.37 10.23
C TYR A 33 3.80 -52.50 11.48
N MET A 34 4.09 -53.03 12.68
CA MET A 34 4.12 -52.21 13.89
C MET A 34 5.20 -51.13 13.82
N VAL A 35 6.40 -51.45 13.34
CA VAL A 35 7.49 -50.48 13.20
C VAL A 35 7.13 -49.38 12.20
N ILE A 36 6.55 -49.75 11.04
CA ILE A 36 6.09 -48.76 10.05
C ILE A 36 4.96 -47.89 10.62
N ALA A 37 4.02 -48.46 11.37
CA ALA A 37 2.94 -47.70 12.01
C ALA A 37 3.47 -46.73 13.08
N LEU A 38 4.47 -47.14 13.87
CA LEU A 38 5.13 -46.26 14.83
C LEU A 38 5.88 -45.12 14.12
N ALA A 39 6.59 -45.44 13.03
CA ALA A 39 7.30 -44.44 12.24
C ALA A 39 6.34 -43.44 11.55
N SER A 40 5.18 -43.88 11.07
CA SER A 40 4.19 -42.97 10.50
C SER A 40 3.58 -42.07 11.58
N LEU A 41 3.32 -42.61 12.78
CA LEU A 41 2.79 -41.86 13.91
C LEU A 41 3.80 -40.82 14.44
N THR A 42 5.11 -41.11 14.44
CA THR A 42 6.13 -40.11 14.80
C THR A 42 6.21 -38.99 13.77
N ILE A 43 6.19 -39.31 12.47
CA ILE A 43 6.16 -38.30 11.40
C ILE A 43 4.91 -37.42 11.52
N MET A 44 3.74 -38.01 11.76
CA MET A 44 2.49 -37.28 11.95
C MET A 44 2.55 -36.34 13.16
N ASN A 45 3.13 -36.79 14.29
CA ASN A 45 3.33 -35.94 15.46
C ASN A 45 4.26 -34.77 15.18
N ILE A 46 5.36 -34.98 14.46
CA ILE A 46 6.28 -33.90 14.06
C ILE A 46 5.55 -32.88 13.17
N TYR A 47 4.78 -33.36 12.19
CA TYR A 47 3.99 -32.49 11.31
C TYR A 47 2.96 -31.65 12.09
N LEU A 48 2.24 -32.28 13.04
CA LEU A 48 1.30 -31.58 13.92
C LEU A 48 2.01 -30.54 14.79
N ALA A 49 3.18 -30.85 15.34
CA ALA A 49 3.96 -29.91 16.14
C ALA A 49 4.38 -28.67 15.32
N ILE A 50 4.84 -28.87 14.08
CA ILE A 50 5.25 -27.78 13.18
C ILE A 50 4.04 -26.90 12.82
N THR A 51 2.95 -27.51 12.37
CA THR A 51 1.73 -26.77 11.97
C THR A 51 1.10 -26.02 13.14
N TYR A 52 1.08 -26.64 14.32
CA TYR A 52 0.65 -25.98 15.56
C TYR A 52 1.54 -24.79 15.91
N TYR A 53 2.87 -24.94 15.81
CA TYR A 53 3.80 -23.84 16.06
C TYR A 53 3.60 -22.66 15.11
N ILE A 54 3.38 -22.93 13.82
CA ILE A 54 3.09 -21.89 12.82
C ILE A 54 1.79 -21.18 13.17
N SER A 55 0.72 -21.93 13.48
CA SER A 55 -0.57 -21.34 13.85
C SER A 55 -0.44 -20.42 15.07
N LEU A 56 0.33 -20.86 16.09
CA LEU A 56 0.54 -20.07 17.30
C LEU A 56 1.36 -18.78 17.07
N ARG A 57 2.18 -18.76 16.02
CA ARG A 57 2.97 -17.59 15.64
C ARG A 57 2.18 -16.61 14.79
N ASP A 58 1.35 -17.12 13.88
CA ASP A 58 0.62 -16.33 12.91
C ASP A 58 -0.69 -15.77 13.49
N ASP A 59 -1.22 -16.36 14.57
CA ASP A 59 -2.33 -15.78 15.32
C ASP A 59 -1.84 -14.54 16.09
N PRO A 60 -2.20 -13.31 15.67
CA PRO A 60 -1.86 -12.13 16.43
C PRO A 60 -2.56 -12.25 17.79
N GLY A 61 -1.77 -12.19 18.86
CA GLY A 61 -2.32 -12.09 20.21
C GLY A 61 -3.33 -10.94 20.28
N ILE A 62 -4.31 -11.06 21.18
CA ILE A 62 -5.29 -10.00 21.44
C ILE A 62 -4.52 -8.69 21.59
N GLN A 63 -4.79 -7.70 20.74
CA GLN A 63 -4.13 -6.40 20.86
C GLN A 63 -4.32 -5.91 22.28
N GLY A 64 -3.21 -5.66 22.97
CA GLY A 64 -3.26 -5.09 24.31
C GLY A 64 -4.08 -3.80 24.28
N PRO A 65 -4.71 -3.41 25.41
CA PRO A 65 -5.36 -2.12 25.48
C PRO A 65 -4.35 -1.06 25.06
N GLN A 66 -4.80 -0.11 24.23
CA GLN A 66 -3.97 1.02 23.85
C GLN A 66 -3.42 1.65 25.12
N GLY A 67 -2.10 1.82 25.20
CA GLY A 67 -1.48 2.50 26.33
C GLY A 67 -2.14 3.86 26.52
N ASN A 68 -2.23 4.32 27.76
CA ASN A 68 -2.74 5.68 28.04
C ASN A 68 -2.01 6.67 27.11
N VAL A 69 -2.78 7.57 26.52
CA VAL A 69 -2.22 8.68 25.74
C VAL A 69 -1.17 9.35 26.63
N GLY A 70 0.06 9.45 26.12
CA GLY A 70 1.12 10.17 26.82
C GLY A 70 0.65 11.58 27.16
N PRO A 71 1.23 12.23 28.19
CA PRO A 71 0.92 13.62 28.45
C PRO A 71 1.07 14.41 27.15
N GLN A 72 0.10 15.26 26.87
CA GLN A 72 0.17 16.16 25.72
C GLN A 72 1.53 16.84 25.77
N GLY A 73 2.31 16.69 24.69
CA GLY A 73 3.58 17.41 24.56
C GLY A 73 3.34 18.89 24.85
N ILE A 74 4.32 19.56 25.45
CA ILE A 74 4.24 21.00 25.65
C ILE A 74 3.73 21.65 24.36
N THR A 75 2.63 22.39 24.46
CA THR A 75 2.11 23.14 23.31
C THR A 75 3.28 23.97 22.80
N GLY A 76 3.73 23.71 21.56
CA GLY A 76 4.73 24.54 20.92
C GLY A 76 4.30 25.99 21.03
N ALA A 77 5.26 26.91 21.16
CA ALA A 77 4.95 28.34 21.16
C ALA A 77 3.95 28.62 20.02
N PRO A 78 2.85 29.33 20.30
CA PRO A 78 1.76 29.48 19.34
C PRO A 78 2.33 29.99 18.02
N GLY A 79 2.31 29.14 17.01
CA GLY A 79 2.54 29.57 15.63
C GLY A 79 1.41 30.52 15.30
N HIS A 80 1.74 31.78 15.02
CA HIS A 80 0.76 32.76 14.57
C HIS A 80 0.16 32.28 13.25
N CYS A 81 -1.01 31.64 13.31
CA CYS A 81 -1.94 31.67 12.20
C CYS A 81 -2.97 32.76 12.49
N THR A 82 -2.88 33.84 11.72
CA THR A 82 -3.91 34.86 11.60
C THR A 82 -5.14 34.22 10.93
N TYR A 83 -6.01 33.55 11.69
CA TYR A 83 -7.25 32.97 11.17
C TYR A 83 -8.45 33.85 11.50
N SER A 84 -9.10 34.34 10.44
CA SER A 84 -10.55 34.56 10.38
C SER A 84 -11.26 33.23 10.14
N ASP A 85 -12.52 33.10 10.56
CA ASP A 85 -13.37 31.89 10.60
C ASP A 85 -13.73 31.23 9.25
N SER A 86 -12.92 31.44 8.21
CA SER A 86 -13.03 30.82 6.90
C SER A 86 -11.65 30.31 6.47
N CYS A 87 -11.33 29.06 6.77
CA CYS A 87 -10.11 28.42 6.28
C CYS A 87 -10.22 28.14 4.77
N GLY A 88 -9.86 29.14 3.98
CA GLY A 88 -9.57 29.02 2.55
C GLY A 88 -8.47 30.02 2.24
N ILE A 89 -7.51 29.64 1.40
CA ILE A 89 -6.44 30.58 0.98
C ILE A 89 -7.09 31.62 0.05
N PRO A 90 -7.22 32.91 0.45
CA PRO A 90 -7.76 33.92 -0.45
C PRO A 90 -6.86 33.99 -1.70
N ASP A 91 -7.49 34.03 -2.88
CA ASP A 91 -6.81 34.11 -4.18
C ASP A 91 -5.90 32.91 -4.54
N ALA A 92 -6.23 31.69 -4.08
CA ALA A 92 -5.50 30.47 -4.44
C ALA A 92 -5.30 30.30 -5.96
N ARG A 93 -6.31 30.64 -6.78
CA ARG A 93 -6.25 30.54 -8.24
C ARG A 93 -5.14 31.41 -8.85
N ASN A 94 -5.00 32.66 -8.41
CA ASN A 94 -3.95 33.56 -8.89
C ASN A 94 -2.54 33.10 -8.48
N LEU A 95 -2.42 32.52 -7.28
CA LEU A 95 -1.14 31.98 -6.79
C LEU A 95 -0.69 30.75 -7.60
N ILE A 96 -1.63 29.84 -7.89
CA ILE A 96 -1.38 28.65 -8.70
C ILE A 96 -1.00 29.05 -10.14
N LEU A 97 -1.76 29.96 -10.75
CA LEU A 97 -1.50 30.45 -12.12
C LEU A 97 -0.15 31.16 -12.25
N THR A 98 0.23 31.97 -11.26
CA THR A 98 1.54 32.65 -11.23
C THR A 98 2.68 31.64 -11.11
N THR A 99 2.47 30.57 -10.33
CA THR A 99 3.47 29.51 -10.12
C THR A 99 3.64 28.64 -11.37
N ALA A 100 2.53 28.28 -12.03
CA ALA A 100 2.53 27.55 -13.30
C ALA A 100 3.17 28.39 -14.44
N ASN A 101 2.88 29.69 -14.51
CA ASN A 101 3.53 30.60 -15.45
C ASN A 101 5.06 30.60 -15.26
N ARG A 102 5.54 30.65 -14.02
CA ARG A 102 6.98 30.63 -13.72
C ARG A 102 7.66 29.31 -14.11
N MET A 103 6.98 28.17 -14.01
CA MET A 103 7.57 26.86 -14.31
C MET A 103 7.55 26.50 -15.80
N TYR A 104 6.44 26.79 -16.48
CA TYR A 104 6.27 26.40 -17.88
C TYR A 104 6.51 27.54 -18.87
N ASN A 105 6.67 28.77 -18.39
CA ASN A 105 6.84 29.98 -19.20
C ASN A 105 5.70 30.20 -20.23
N ILE A 106 4.48 29.75 -19.89
CA ILE A 106 3.27 29.92 -20.71
C ILE A 106 2.46 31.09 -20.12
N ALA A 107 1.90 31.94 -20.98
CA ALA A 107 1.11 33.09 -20.54
C ALA A 107 -0.09 32.67 -19.68
N ILE A 108 -0.31 33.36 -18.55
CA ILE A 108 -1.45 33.14 -17.63
C ILE A 108 -2.80 32.97 -18.34
N PRO A 109 -3.21 33.83 -19.31
CA PRO A 109 -4.50 33.67 -19.99
C PRO A 109 -4.60 32.41 -20.87
N CYS A 110 -3.48 31.83 -21.29
CA CYS A 110 -3.45 30.56 -22.01
C CYS A 110 -3.61 29.36 -21.06
N ILE A 111 -3.08 29.46 -19.84
CA ILE A 111 -3.20 28.42 -18.82
C ILE A 111 -4.61 28.42 -18.20
N ASP A 112 -5.16 29.59 -17.91
CA ASP A 112 -6.46 29.76 -17.24
C ASP A 112 -7.66 29.44 -18.16
N SER A 113 -7.53 29.74 -19.46
CA SER A 113 -8.54 29.46 -20.49
C SER A 113 -7.86 29.04 -21.79
N PRO A 114 -7.50 27.74 -21.93
CA PRO A 114 -6.79 27.24 -23.09
C PRO A 114 -7.65 27.37 -24.35
N SER A 115 -7.30 28.32 -25.22
CA SER A 115 -7.92 28.52 -26.53
C SER A 115 -6.86 28.93 -27.55
N ILE A 116 -7.12 28.67 -28.84
CA ILE A 116 -6.20 29.07 -29.92
C ILE A 116 -5.99 30.59 -29.92
N SER A 117 -7.01 31.37 -29.54
CA SER A 117 -6.95 32.83 -29.39
C SER A 117 -6.09 33.33 -28.23
N THR A 118 -5.96 32.56 -27.14
CA THR A 118 -5.20 32.96 -25.94
C THR A 118 -3.78 32.40 -25.93
N CYS A 119 -3.55 31.24 -26.56
CA CYS A 119 -2.26 30.56 -26.60
C CYS A 119 -1.43 30.84 -27.86
N GLY A 120 -2.03 31.43 -28.89
CA GLY A 120 -1.36 31.84 -30.14
C GLY A 120 -0.95 30.68 -31.07
N ASN A 121 -0.58 29.52 -30.51
CA ASN A 121 -0.12 28.34 -31.25
C ASN A 121 -0.81 27.05 -30.75
N GLN A 122 -1.11 26.12 -31.67
CA GLN A 122 -1.71 24.82 -31.33
C GLN A 122 -0.82 23.98 -30.41
N SER A 123 0.50 24.02 -30.61
CA SER A 123 1.47 23.30 -29.76
C SER A 123 1.44 23.77 -28.30
N THR A 124 1.23 25.07 -28.07
CA THR A 124 1.14 25.65 -26.72
C THR A 124 -0.21 25.34 -26.07
N LEU A 125 -1.27 25.21 -26.88
CA LEU A 125 -2.59 24.80 -26.43
C LEU A 125 -2.60 23.33 -25.93
N ASP A 126 -1.97 22.44 -26.69
CA ASP A 126 -1.88 21.02 -26.35
C ASP A 126 -1.08 20.80 -25.05
N GLN A 127 -0.12 21.69 -24.76
CA GLN A 127 0.64 21.71 -23.50
C GLN A 127 -0.14 22.35 -22.33
N ALA A 128 -0.90 23.41 -22.57
CA ALA A 128 -1.64 24.13 -21.53
C ALA A 128 -2.90 23.39 -21.03
N THR A 129 -3.50 22.55 -21.89
CA THR A 129 -4.72 21.80 -21.57
C THR A 129 -4.59 20.86 -20.35
N PRO A 130 -3.59 19.96 -20.28
CA PRO A 130 -3.40 19.10 -19.10
C PRO A 130 -3.00 19.89 -17.84
N ILE A 131 -2.29 21.01 -17.99
CA ILE A 131 -1.91 21.90 -16.88
C ILE A 131 -3.16 22.55 -16.28
N ASN A 132 -4.08 23.06 -17.11
CA ASN A 132 -5.33 23.64 -16.64
C ASN A 132 -6.18 22.64 -15.83
N ALA A 133 -6.24 21.38 -16.28
CA ALA A 133 -6.95 20.33 -15.53
C ALA A 133 -6.37 20.10 -14.13
N GLN A 134 -5.04 20.12 -13.98
CA GLN A 134 -4.36 20.02 -12.68
C GLN A 134 -4.60 21.25 -11.80
N ILE A 135 -4.64 22.45 -12.39
CA ILE A 135 -4.91 23.69 -11.66
C ILE A 135 -6.31 23.69 -11.06
N ASN A 136 -7.32 23.22 -11.81
CA ASN A 136 -8.68 23.10 -11.29
C ASN A 136 -8.78 22.10 -10.13
N LEU A 137 -8.00 21.01 -10.17
CA LEU A 137 -7.91 20.06 -9.06
C LEU A 137 -7.24 20.70 -7.82
N LEU A 138 -6.14 21.41 -8.02
CA LEU A 138 -5.42 22.13 -6.96
C LEU A 138 -6.27 23.25 -6.35
N GLU A 139 -7.11 23.91 -7.14
CA GLU A 139 -8.06 24.91 -6.66
C GLU A 139 -9.11 24.27 -5.72
N GLN A 140 -9.66 23.11 -6.07
CA GLN A 140 -10.57 22.39 -5.19
C GLN A 140 -9.91 21.97 -3.86
N ILE A 141 -8.64 21.57 -3.91
CA ILE A 141 -7.84 21.25 -2.71
C ILE A 141 -7.60 22.52 -1.88
N ALA A 142 -7.33 23.66 -2.52
CA ALA A 142 -7.08 24.93 -1.83
C ALA A 142 -8.27 25.42 -0.99
N TYR A 143 -9.50 25.17 -1.47
CA TYR A 143 -10.73 25.53 -0.75
C TYR A 143 -11.12 24.54 0.34
N THR A 144 -10.58 23.32 0.31
CA THR A 144 -10.95 22.24 1.25
C THR A 144 -9.86 21.94 2.28
N THR A 145 -8.65 22.46 2.08
CA THR A 145 -7.52 22.18 2.95
C THR A 145 -7.43 23.10 4.17
N THR A 146 -6.93 22.54 5.27
CA THR A 146 -6.57 23.25 6.50
C THR A 146 -5.07 23.56 6.59
N MET A 147 -4.31 23.35 5.51
CA MET A 147 -2.86 23.53 5.53
C MET A 147 -2.44 25.00 5.44
N ALA A 148 -1.27 25.33 5.98
CA ALA A 148 -0.70 26.68 5.89
C ALA A 148 -0.33 27.04 4.44
N GLN A 149 -0.39 28.33 4.10
CA GLN A 149 -0.11 28.83 2.75
C GLN A 149 1.28 28.41 2.24
N THR A 150 2.29 28.37 3.10
CA THR A 150 3.66 27.96 2.75
C THR A 150 3.73 26.49 2.36
N ASP A 151 3.01 25.63 3.07
CA ASP A 151 2.98 24.19 2.84
C ASP A 151 2.18 23.86 1.58
N PHE A 152 1.09 24.59 1.36
CA PHE A 152 0.33 24.55 0.12
C PHE A 152 1.18 24.91 -1.10
N MET A 153 1.98 25.98 -1.02
CA MET A 153 2.87 26.39 -2.11
C MET A 153 3.98 25.36 -2.37
N SER A 154 4.49 24.70 -1.32
CA SER A 154 5.45 23.59 -1.50
C SER A 154 4.80 22.42 -2.26
N LYS A 155 3.57 22.04 -1.87
CA LYS A 155 2.80 20.98 -2.52
C LYS A 155 2.48 21.31 -3.98
N ILE A 156 2.10 22.55 -4.30
CA ILE A 156 1.89 23.02 -5.69
C ILE A 156 3.15 22.83 -6.55
N ASN A 157 4.32 23.21 -6.05
CA ASN A 157 5.57 23.08 -6.80
C ASN A 157 5.91 21.61 -7.10
N LEU A 158 5.65 20.69 -6.16
CA LEU A 158 5.85 19.26 -6.36
C LEU A 158 4.83 18.68 -7.35
N CYS A 159 3.57 19.09 -7.22
CA CYS A 159 2.47 18.67 -8.07
C CYS A 159 2.65 19.02 -9.54
N LEU A 160 3.12 20.24 -9.80
CA LEU A 160 3.36 20.73 -11.16
C LEU A 160 4.69 20.17 -11.73
N GLN A 161 5.58 19.63 -10.90
CA GLN A 161 6.76 18.91 -11.39
C GLN A 161 6.45 17.46 -11.74
N ASP A 162 5.59 16.80 -10.95
CA ASP A 162 5.18 15.42 -11.15
C ASP A 162 3.67 15.25 -10.85
N PRO A 163 2.84 15.04 -11.88
CA PRO A 163 1.39 14.89 -11.74
C PRO A 163 0.94 13.74 -10.83
N GLN A 164 1.77 12.73 -10.58
CA GLN A 164 1.42 11.59 -9.72
C GLN A 164 1.36 11.96 -8.23
N ASN A 165 2.10 13.01 -7.83
CA ASN A 165 2.16 13.46 -6.44
C ASN A 165 0.96 14.32 -6.01
N CYS A 166 0.01 14.57 -6.91
CA CYS A 166 -1.18 15.37 -6.61
C CYS A 166 -2.34 14.59 -5.98
N SER A 167 -2.33 13.26 -6.10
CA SER A 167 -3.42 12.39 -5.66
C SER A 167 -3.12 11.64 -4.36
N GLU A 168 -1.87 11.60 -3.91
CA GLU A 168 -1.52 10.88 -2.68
C GLU A 168 -1.91 11.70 -1.44
N ASP A 169 -2.84 11.10 -0.68
CA ASP A 169 -3.33 11.44 0.65
C ASP A 169 -3.93 12.85 0.82
N VAL A 170 -5.18 12.97 0.40
CA VAL A 170 -6.19 13.67 1.19
C VAL A 170 -6.92 12.59 2.01
N GLN A 171 -6.30 12.12 3.09
CA GLN A 171 -7.06 11.41 4.11
C GLN A 171 -7.86 12.47 4.87
N PHE A 172 -9.19 12.38 4.71
CA PHE A 172 -10.20 13.19 5.39
C PHE A 172 -10.23 12.90 6.89
#